data_AF-F5ZBZ8-F1
#
_entry.id   AF-F5ZBZ8-F1
#
_cell.length_a   1.000
_cell.length_b   1.000
_cell.length_c   1.000
_cell.angle_alpha   90.00
_cell.angle_beta   90.00
_cell.angle_gamma   90.00
#
_symmetry.space_group_name_H-M   'P 1'
#
loop_
_entity.id
_entity.type
_entity.pdbx_description
1 polymer ?
#
loop_
_entity_poly.entity_id
_entity_poly.type
_entity_poly.pdbx_seq_one_letter_code
_entity_poly.pdbx_strand_id
1 'polypeptide(L)'
;MKLGSIVASLSFPSLLAFNVSAVELININDFPDWFKEAMARDIKVTNTSPIEIADFQVNSSVLGQATAQDASDGTWYYTIDIGTDSPVECYAFNEFDGPANSLYSIAEYSLSGVEALNEKKLSGQFNYAIDVGAVDATPYLSLDTLYTVGEGDEKVSGLLKGLSAETDNSLQVCIHNEMGYQNAFVAVFKSFVRAFTAAQPSPEFYRSTYQVLINDIPMGFTREKYIEDSDGDIEIVVGTAFMIPVDETSIARSDSVAFSWSNPDGSLINASEYTIENSTMTSSFDISYVEDAWQVKGELQGKALEIELAHKDWLLSSYGSYLESVNLLNSDNNSGSFYMWTADADPTAAIEVVISEEADNPSGNLKIDMGPLIMTMQSDKKGVISKGVMQQGGLKMDMVLMHSHGTPTL
;
A
#
# COMPACT_ATOMS: atom_id res chain seq x y z
N MET A 1 10.11 33.51 54.41
CA MET A 1 9.45 32.26 53.94
C MET A 1 10.37 31.68 52.87
N LYS A 2 11.32 30.79 53.18
CA LYS A 2 11.22 29.33 53.40
C LYS A 2 10.72 28.54 52.17
N LEU A 3 11.68 27.81 51.56
CA LEU A 3 11.63 26.48 50.89
C LEU A 3 10.59 26.26 49.75
N GLY A 4 10.85 25.55 48.66
CA GLY A 4 11.92 24.62 48.28
C GLY A 4 11.41 23.71 47.14
N SER A 5 12.35 23.27 46.30
CA SER A 5 12.38 22.22 45.26
C SER A 5 11.18 21.29 44.99
N ILE A 6 11.03 20.91 43.70
CA ILE A 6 11.04 19.54 43.10
C ILE A 6 10.45 19.64 41.67
N VAL A 7 11.26 19.63 40.60
CA VAL A 7 11.56 18.47 39.73
C VAL A 7 10.32 17.66 39.31
N ALA A 8 9.88 17.81 38.06
CA ALA A 8 9.42 16.68 37.21
C ALA A 8 9.27 17.16 35.76
N SER A 9 10.35 16.98 35.01
CA SER A 9 10.29 16.67 33.59
C SER A 9 9.31 15.51 33.34
N LEU A 10 8.21 15.80 32.65
CA LEU A 10 7.37 14.84 31.94
C LEU A 10 7.29 15.39 30.51
N SER A 11 8.30 15.21 29.65
CA SER A 11 8.37 14.07 28.74
C SER A 11 7.01 13.41 28.59
N PHE A 12 6.12 14.02 27.81
CA PHE A 12 5.06 13.26 27.17
C PHE A 12 5.75 12.21 26.30
N PRO A 13 5.63 10.90 26.59
CA PRO A 13 6.00 9.91 25.62
C PRO A 13 4.96 10.01 24.51
N SER A 14 5.39 10.52 23.38
CA SER A 14 4.91 10.10 22.06
C SER A 14 5.08 8.59 21.96
N LEU A 15 4.16 7.82 22.54
CA LEU A 15 4.10 6.37 22.46
C LEU A 15 2.62 5.95 22.42
N LEU A 16 2.00 6.20 21.28
CA LEU A 16 1.14 5.21 20.65
C LEU A 16 1.60 5.09 19.20
N ALA A 17 2.86 4.69 19.02
CA ALA A 17 3.19 3.91 17.84
C ALA A 17 2.45 2.59 18.05
N PHE A 18 1.26 2.46 17.45
CA PHE A 18 0.75 1.13 17.15
C PHE A 18 1.74 0.54 16.15
N ASN A 19 2.80 -0.10 16.66
CA ASN A 19 3.46 -1.15 15.91
C ASN A 19 2.44 -2.28 15.86
N VAL A 20 1.53 -2.22 14.90
CA VAL A 20 0.79 -3.42 14.49
C VAL A 20 1.86 -4.32 13.92
N SER A 21 2.25 -5.32 14.70
CA SER A 21 3.07 -6.43 14.21
C SER A 21 2.24 -7.22 13.21
N ALA A 22 2.90 -7.82 12.22
CA ALA A 22 2.31 -8.78 11.29
C ALA A 22 1.28 -9.69 11.97
N VAL A 23 0.13 -9.89 11.32
CA VAL A 23 -0.90 -10.81 11.81
C VAL A 23 -0.54 -12.20 11.36
N GLU A 24 -0.14 -13.05 12.31
CA GLU A 24 0.01 -14.48 12.10
C GLU A 24 -1.37 -15.11 11.91
N LEU A 25 -1.60 -15.67 10.71
CA LEU A 25 -2.81 -16.41 10.36
C LEU A 25 -2.75 -17.85 10.91
N ILE A 26 -1.56 -18.32 11.26
CA ILE A 26 -1.31 -19.62 11.87
C ILE A 26 -0.64 -19.43 13.22
N ASN A 27 -1.23 -19.98 14.28
CA ASN A 27 -0.71 -19.85 15.64
C ASN A 27 0.60 -20.64 15.82
N ILE A 28 1.71 -19.93 15.96
CA ILE A 28 3.04 -20.54 16.15
C ILE A 28 3.13 -21.44 17.40
N ASN A 29 2.27 -21.23 18.41
CA ASN A 29 2.26 -22.05 19.62
C ASN A 29 1.83 -23.50 19.37
N ASP A 30 1.16 -23.76 18.25
CA ASP A 30 0.73 -25.10 17.85
C ASP A 30 1.89 -25.91 17.22
N PHE A 31 3.05 -25.27 17.00
CA PHE A 31 4.24 -25.92 16.43
C PHE A 31 5.20 -26.47 17.50
N PRO A 32 6.02 -27.48 17.15
CA PRO A 32 7.06 -28.02 18.02
C PRO A 32 8.08 -26.95 18.47
N ASP A 33 8.76 -27.19 19.59
CA ASP A 33 9.72 -26.25 20.17
C ASP A 33 10.85 -25.88 19.21
N TRP A 34 11.38 -26.84 18.45
CA TRP A 34 12.43 -26.57 17.46
C TRP A 34 12.00 -25.56 16.39
N PHE A 35 10.70 -25.55 16.02
CA PHE A 35 10.17 -24.65 15.01
C PHE A 35 10.09 -23.23 15.58
N LYS A 36 9.57 -23.11 16.81
CA LYS A 36 9.51 -21.84 17.55
C LYS A 36 10.89 -21.25 17.78
N GLU A 37 11.87 -22.07 18.16
CA GLU A 37 13.27 -21.65 18.31
C GLU A 37 13.86 -21.17 16.98
N ALA A 38 13.59 -21.86 15.88
CA ALA A 38 14.05 -21.47 14.56
C ALA A 38 13.43 -20.13 14.10
N MET A 39 12.13 -19.94 14.32
CA MET A 39 11.40 -18.70 14.00
C MET A 39 11.87 -17.52 14.85
N ALA A 40 12.32 -17.75 16.08
CA ALA A 40 12.79 -16.69 16.98
C ALA A 40 14.22 -16.21 16.68
N ARG A 41 14.96 -16.88 15.79
CA ARG A 41 16.32 -16.45 15.42
C ARG A 41 16.27 -15.08 14.76
N ASP A 42 17.25 -14.23 15.07
CA ASP A 42 17.43 -12.95 14.38
C ASP A 42 18.88 -12.48 14.50
N ILE A 43 19.28 -11.58 13.62
CA ILE A 43 20.60 -10.96 13.59
C ILE A 43 20.49 -9.48 13.30
N LYS A 44 21.49 -8.71 13.74
CA LYS A 44 21.61 -7.32 13.35
C LYS A 44 22.58 -7.19 12.19
N VAL A 45 22.06 -6.87 11.01
CA VAL A 45 22.86 -6.54 9.83
C VAL A 45 23.44 -5.13 10.03
N THR A 46 24.76 -4.99 9.87
CA THR A 46 25.47 -3.71 10.10
C THR A 46 26.44 -3.34 9.00
N ASN A 47 26.92 -4.32 8.25
CA ASN A 47 27.64 -4.09 7.01
C ASN A 47 26.70 -3.47 5.98
N THR A 48 27.30 -2.69 5.08
CA THR A 48 26.62 -2.16 3.90
C THR A 48 27.49 -2.39 2.68
N SER A 49 26.87 -2.41 1.51
CA SER A 49 27.54 -2.54 0.23
C SER A 49 26.83 -1.69 -0.83
N PRO A 50 27.55 -1.22 -1.85
CA PRO A 50 26.96 -0.37 -2.87
C PRO A 50 26.04 -1.17 -3.81
N ILE A 51 24.98 -0.52 -4.27
CA ILE A 51 24.20 -0.92 -5.44
C ILE A 51 24.16 0.25 -6.43
N GLU A 52 24.12 -0.09 -7.71
CA GLU A 52 24.06 0.89 -8.79
C GLU A 52 23.04 0.42 -9.84
N ILE A 53 22.00 1.23 -10.06
CA ILE A 53 20.98 1.01 -11.09
C ILE A 53 20.76 2.33 -11.82
N ALA A 54 21.38 2.46 -13.00
CA ALA A 54 21.44 3.71 -13.74
C ALA A 54 20.05 4.22 -14.16
N ASP A 55 19.15 3.33 -14.57
CA ASP A 55 17.80 3.68 -15.04
C ASP A 55 16.96 4.34 -13.95
N PHE A 56 17.23 4.01 -12.68
CA PHE A 56 16.61 4.65 -11.53
C PHE A 56 17.49 5.71 -10.85
N GLN A 57 18.65 6.02 -11.43
CA GLN A 57 19.65 6.93 -10.85
C GLN A 57 20.11 6.51 -9.44
N VAL A 58 20.00 5.22 -9.13
CA VAL A 58 20.41 4.68 -7.84
C VAL A 58 21.93 4.53 -7.83
N ASN A 59 22.58 5.21 -6.89
CA ASN A 59 23.95 4.99 -6.48
C ASN A 59 24.03 5.17 -4.97
N SER A 60 23.78 4.09 -4.24
CA SER A 60 23.60 4.12 -2.78
C SER A 60 24.18 2.85 -2.13
N SER A 61 24.25 2.84 -0.81
CA SER A 61 24.64 1.66 -0.03
C SER A 61 23.43 1.05 0.65
N VAL A 62 23.30 -0.27 0.55
CA VAL A 62 22.26 -1.06 1.21
C VAL A 62 22.85 -1.95 2.29
N LEU A 63 22.05 -2.29 3.31
CA LEU A 63 22.44 -3.22 4.36
C LEU A 63 22.72 -4.62 3.78
N GLY A 64 23.78 -5.26 4.26
CA GLY A 64 24.26 -6.56 3.77
C GLY A 64 25.27 -6.43 2.64
N GLN A 65 25.69 -7.58 2.09
CA GLN A 65 26.61 -7.67 0.96
C GLN A 65 25.85 -8.03 -0.32
N ALA A 66 25.52 -7.00 -1.11
CA ALA A 66 24.79 -7.09 -2.36
C ALA A 66 25.70 -7.56 -3.51
N THR A 67 25.16 -8.45 -4.34
CA THR A 67 25.77 -8.95 -5.57
C THR A 67 24.72 -8.92 -6.67
N ALA A 68 24.97 -8.15 -7.73
CA ALA A 68 24.11 -8.15 -8.92
C ALA A 68 24.17 -9.53 -9.58
N GLN A 69 23.00 -10.12 -9.83
CA GLN A 69 22.86 -11.42 -10.48
C GLN A 69 22.41 -11.25 -11.93
N ASP A 70 21.43 -10.39 -12.15
CA ASP A 70 20.92 -10.07 -13.48
C ASP A 70 20.46 -8.61 -13.57
N ALA A 71 20.54 -8.07 -14.78
CA ALA A 71 20.02 -6.77 -15.15
C ALA A 71 19.58 -6.88 -16.62
N SER A 72 18.31 -7.21 -16.83
CA SER A 72 17.74 -7.49 -18.15
C SER A 72 16.38 -6.83 -18.29
N ASP A 73 16.13 -6.22 -19.45
CA ASP A 73 14.84 -5.66 -19.91
C ASP A 73 13.87 -5.26 -18.79
N GLY A 74 14.20 -4.18 -18.07
CA GLY A 74 13.31 -3.60 -17.07
C GLY A 74 13.31 -4.27 -15.68
N THR A 75 14.17 -5.27 -15.47
CA THR A 75 14.34 -6.00 -14.21
C THR A 75 15.79 -5.96 -13.74
N TRP A 76 16.00 -5.68 -12.45
CA TRP A 76 17.30 -5.76 -11.79
C TRP A 76 17.21 -6.69 -10.59
N TYR A 77 18.07 -7.71 -10.55
CA TYR A 77 18.06 -8.74 -9.52
C TYR A 77 19.39 -8.77 -8.75
N TYR A 78 19.29 -8.67 -7.44
CA TYR A 78 20.39 -8.73 -6.50
C TYR A 78 20.17 -9.85 -5.47
N THR A 79 21.26 -10.51 -5.10
CA THR A 79 21.32 -11.28 -3.84
C THR A 79 22.08 -10.45 -2.81
N ILE A 80 21.56 -10.40 -1.59
CA ILE A 80 22.11 -9.65 -0.48
C ILE A 80 22.41 -10.63 0.64
N ASP A 81 23.70 -10.91 0.86
CA ASP A 81 24.15 -11.75 1.96
C ASP A 81 24.08 -10.98 3.28
N ILE A 82 23.33 -11.54 4.23
CA ILE A 82 23.09 -10.99 5.56
C ILE A 82 23.79 -11.81 6.65
N GLY A 83 24.53 -12.87 6.29
CA GLY A 83 25.17 -13.80 7.21
C GLY A 83 24.28 -14.98 7.65
N THR A 84 23.30 -15.34 6.82
CA THR A 84 22.39 -16.49 6.99
C THR A 84 22.64 -17.56 5.94
N ASP A 85 21.98 -18.71 6.03
CA ASP A 85 22.20 -19.82 5.09
C ASP A 85 21.65 -19.50 3.69
N SER A 86 20.62 -18.67 3.60
CA SER A 86 20.06 -18.15 2.35
C SER A 86 20.23 -16.61 2.27
N PRO A 87 20.66 -16.06 1.12
CA PRO A 87 20.70 -14.61 0.94
C PRO A 87 19.28 -14.05 0.81
N VAL A 88 19.12 -12.75 1.05
CA VAL A 88 17.90 -12.02 0.65
C VAL A 88 17.97 -11.79 -0.85
N GLU A 89 16.93 -12.14 -1.58
CA GLU A 89 16.81 -11.91 -3.01
C GLU A 89 15.95 -10.67 -3.23
N CYS A 90 16.48 -9.66 -3.91
CA CYS A 90 15.79 -8.39 -4.15
C CYS A 90 15.74 -8.07 -5.64
N TYR A 91 14.55 -7.68 -6.08
CA TYR A 91 14.20 -7.33 -7.44
C TYR A 91 13.76 -5.88 -7.49
N ALA A 92 14.11 -5.19 -8.57
CA ALA A 92 13.52 -3.91 -8.95
C ALA A 92 12.94 -4.02 -10.36
N PHE A 93 11.77 -3.42 -10.58
CA PHE A 93 11.04 -3.45 -11.84
C PHE A 93 10.67 -2.04 -12.29
N ASN A 94 10.71 -1.78 -13.60
CA ASN A 94 10.12 -0.58 -14.21
C ASN A 94 8.74 -0.86 -14.85
N GLU A 95 8.43 -2.11 -15.14
CA GLU A 95 7.14 -2.60 -15.64
C GLU A 95 6.63 -3.68 -14.69
N PHE A 96 5.42 -3.52 -14.16
CA PHE A 96 4.88 -4.38 -13.11
C PHE A 96 3.35 -4.30 -13.02
N ASP A 97 2.75 -5.36 -12.47
CA ASP A 97 1.29 -5.50 -12.26
C ASP A 97 0.81 -4.90 -10.92
N GLY A 98 1.70 -4.23 -10.20
CA GLY A 98 1.48 -3.65 -8.88
C GLY A 98 2.11 -4.45 -7.73
N PRO A 99 2.20 -3.86 -6.52
CA PRO A 99 2.83 -4.47 -5.36
C PRO A 99 2.30 -5.85 -4.95
N ALA A 100 0.97 -6.04 -4.94
CA ALA A 100 0.36 -7.28 -4.46
C ALA A 100 0.54 -8.42 -5.47
N ASN A 101 0.22 -8.17 -6.74
CA ASN A 101 0.34 -9.15 -7.81
C ASN A 101 1.80 -9.56 -8.07
N SER A 102 2.73 -8.61 -8.04
CA SER A 102 4.15 -8.90 -8.27
C SER A 102 4.78 -9.64 -7.09
N LEU A 103 4.44 -9.27 -5.84
CA LEU A 103 4.89 -10.00 -4.65
C LEU A 103 4.48 -11.47 -4.69
N TYR A 104 3.21 -11.72 -4.97
CA TYR A 104 2.69 -13.07 -5.09
C TYR A 104 3.38 -13.85 -6.21
N SER A 105 3.58 -13.24 -7.38
CA SER A 105 4.24 -13.89 -8.52
C SER A 105 5.70 -14.27 -8.22
N ILE A 106 6.44 -13.39 -7.55
CA ILE A 106 7.82 -13.67 -7.13
C ILE A 106 7.87 -14.72 -6.02
N ALA A 107 6.90 -14.73 -5.09
CA ALA A 107 6.81 -15.78 -4.08
C ALA A 107 6.55 -17.16 -4.71
N GLU A 108 5.61 -17.27 -5.64
CA GLU A 108 5.33 -18.51 -6.38
C GLU A 108 6.53 -19.00 -7.20
N TYR A 109 7.23 -18.08 -7.86
CA TYR A 109 8.47 -18.39 -8.57
C TYR A 109 9.55 -18.94 -7.61
N SER A 110 9.70 -18.32 -6.44
CA SER A 110 10.65 -18.79 -5.43
C SER A 110 10.28 -20.17 -4.89
N LEU A 111 9.01 -20.44 -4.60
CA LEU A 111 8.54 -21.76 -4.17
C LEU A 111 8.84 -22.85 -5.21
N SER A 112 8.66 -22.53 -6.50
CA SER A 112 9.05 -23.43 -7.61
C SER A 112 10.58 -23.69 -7.60
N GLY A 113 11.37 -22.68 -7.27
CA GLY A 113 12.82 -22.81 -7.05
C GLY A 113 13.17 -23.71 -5.87
N VAL A 114 12.40 -23.64 -4.77
CA VAL A 114 12.58 -24.52 -3.60
C VAL A 114 12.36 -25.98 -3.97
N GLU A 115 11.33 -26.29 -4.76
CA GLU A 115 11.10 -27.67 -5.24
C GLU A 115 12.30 -28.21 -6.02
N ALA A 116 12.82 -27.39 -6.94
CA ALA A 116 13.97 -27.75 -7.76
C ALA A 116 15.24 -27.95 -6.93
N LEU A 117 15.52 -27.06 -5.98
CA LEU A 117 16.71 -27.12 -5.12
C LEU A 117 16.70 -28.32 -4.17
N ASN A 118 15.52 -28.73 -3.70
CA ASN A 118 15.38 -29.86 -2.78
C ASN A 118 15.16 -31.20 -3.49
N GLU A 119 15.01 -31.20 -4.82
CA GLU A 119 14.59 -32.36 -5.62
C GLU A 119 13.29 -33.01 -5.08
N LYS A 120 12.40 -32.18 -4.53
CA LYS A 120 11.18 -32.61 -3.84
C LYS A 120 10.00 -31.73 -4.23
N LYS A 121 8.83 -32.34 -4.41
CA LYS A 121 7.61 -31.60 -4.70
C LYS A 121 7.06 -30.88 -3.49
N LEU A 122 6.42 -29.75 -3.72
CA LEU A 122 5.60 -29.03 -2.75
C LEU A 122 4.44 -29.93 -2.33
N SER A 123 4.35 -30.18 -1.03
CA SER A 123 3.31 -31.01 -0.40
C SER A 123 2.41 -30.23 0.56
N GLY A 124 2.74 -28.96 0.82
CA GLY A 124 1.88 -28.03 1.55
C GLY A 124 2.33 -26.58 1.39
N GLN A 125 1.38 -25.66 1.36
CA GLN A 125 1.58 -24.22 1.25
C GLN A 125 0.47 -23.54 2.04
N PHE A 126 0.84 -22.64 2.94
CA PHE A 126 -0.10 -21.94 3.81
C PHE A 126 0.28 -20.48 3.96
N ASN A 127 -0.72 -19.60 3.95
CA ASN A 127 -0.58 -18.20 4.27
C ASN A 127 -0.23 -18.08 5.77
N TYR A 128 1.03 -17.78 6.08
CA TYR A 128 1.50 -17.76 7.46
C TYR A 128 1.23 -16.41 8.13
N ALA A 129 1.65 -15.33 7.49
CA ALA A 129 1.44 -13.98 8.00
C ALA A 129 1.27 -12.98 6.86
N ILE A 130 0.46 -11.96 7.11
CA ILE A 130 0.35 -10.79 6.25
C ILE A 130 0.51 -9.52 7.08
N ASP A 131 1.12 -8.51 6.47
CA ASP A 131 1.33 -7.21 7.11
C ASP A 131 1.40 -6.09 6.08
N VAL A 132 1.26 -4.88 6.58
CA VAL A 132 1.43 -3.65 5.82
C VAL A 132 2.28 -2.71 6.67
N GLY A 133 3.32 -2.14 6.08
CA GLY A 133 4.11 -1.12 6.76
C GLY A 133 4.52 0.00 5.81
N ALA A 134 5.44 0.84 6.28
CA ALA A 134 6.00 1.91 5.47
C ALA A 134 7.52 2.04 5.63
N VAL A 135 8.16 2.45 4.54
CA VAL A 135 9.53 2.96 4.47
C VAL A 135 9.42 4.46 4.26
N ASP A 136 9.49 5.20 5.37
CA ASP A 136 9.22 6.65 5.39
C ASP A 136 7.80 6.93 4.86
N ALA A 137 7.63 7.44 3.64
CA ALA A 137 6.33 7.65 3.00
C ALA A 137 5.91 6.55 1.99
N THR A 138 6.75 5.53 1.78
CA THR A 138 6.51 4.48 0.78
C THR A 138 5.90 3.26 1.47
N PRO A 139 4.62 2.91 1.24
CA PRO A 139 4.03 1.73 1.85
C PRO A 139 4.63 0.44 1.28
N TYR A 140 4.56 -0.63 2.06
CA TYR A 140 4.91 -1.97 1.60
C TYR A 140 3.90 -3.01 2.08
N LEU A 141 3.76 -4.08 1.29
CA LEU A 141 3.05 -5.30 1.65
C LEU A 141 4.02 -6.36 2.14
N SER A 142 3.58 -7.21 3.07
CA SER A 142 4.29 -8.40 3.53
C SER A 142 3.43 -9.63 3.32
N LEU A 143 4.05 -10.69 2.81
CA LEU A 143 3.46 -12.01 2.69
C LEU A 143 4.49 -13.07 3.10
N ASP A 144 4.19 -13.76 4.20
CA ASP A 144 4.97 -14.91 4.63
C ASP A 144 4.20 -16.19 4.31
N THR A 145 4.86 -17.12 3.64
CA THR A 145 4.31 -18.40 3.21
C THR A 145 5.03 -19.55 3.91
N LEU A 146 4.29 -20.29 4.73
CA LEU A 146 4.76 -21.54 5.30
C LEU A 146 4.60 -22.63 4.25
N TYR A 147 5.69 -23.27 3.88
CA TYR A 147 5.66 -24.32 2.87
C TYR A 147 6.24 -25.62 3.39
N THR A 148 5.94 -26.70 2.70
CA THR A 148 6.56 -28.00 2.91
C THR A 148 6.84 -28.69 1.59
N VAL A 149 8.03 -29.29 1.47
CA VAL A 149 8.41 -30.18 0.37
C VAL A 149 8.60 -31.63 0.85
N GLY A 150 8.34 -32.58 -0.04
CA GLY A 150 8.47 -34.02 0.22
C GLY A 150 7.33 -34.61 1.05
N GLU A 151 7.37 -35.92 1.27
CA GLU A 151 6.33 -36.68 1.99
C GLU A 151 6.94 -37.59 3.06
N GLY A 152 6.11 -38.01 4.03
CA GLY A 152 6.52 -38.94 5.09
C GLY A 152 7.72 -38.44 5.90
N ASP A 153 8.72 -39.31 6.07
CA ASP A 153 9.94 -39.01 6.84
C ASP A 153 10.90 -38.05 6.11
N GLU A 154 10.67 -37.77 4.82
CA GLU A 154 11.49 -36.85 4.02
C GLU A 154 10.93 -35.41 3.99
N LYS A 155 9.86 -35.16 4.76
CA LYS A 155 9.17 -33.88 4.82
C LYS A 155 10.08 -32.80 5.39
N VAL A 156 10.24 -31.70 4.64
CA VAL A 156 10.99 -30.52 5.07
C VAL A 156 10.08 -29.30 5.00
N SER A 157 10.00 -28.54 6.09
CA SER A 157 9.22 -27.31 6.16
C SER A 157 10.14 -26.09 6.17
N GLY A 158 9.69 -25.01 5.56
CA GLY A 158 10.40 -23.74 5.51
C GLY A 158 9.43 -22.57 5.49
N LEU A 159 10.00 -21.37 5.60
CA LEU A 159 9.24 -20.13 5.55
C LEU A 159 9.83 -19.24 4.47
N LEU A 160 9.01 -18.91 3.49
CA LEU A 160 9.33 -17.90 2.49
C LEU A 160 8.71 -16.58 2.93
N LYS A 161 9.56 -15.59 3.23
CA LYS A 161 9.12 -14.23 3.56
C LYS A 161 9.20 -13.37 2.33
N GLY A 162 8.23 -12.50 2.10
CA GLY A 162 8.19 -11.62 0.95
C GLY A 162 7.71 -10.22 1.31
N LEU A 163 8.35 -9.20 0.74
CA LEU A 163 8.00 -7.79 0.91
C LEU A 163 7.96 -7.10 -0.45
N SER A 164 7.00 -6.22 -0.69
CA SER A 164 6.94 -5.38 -1.89
C SER A 164 6.59 -3.93 -1.60
N ALA A 165 7.26 -2.99 -2.27
CA ALA A 165 7.01 -1.55 -2.16
C ALA A 165 7.12 -0.91 -3.53
N GLU A 166 6.16 -0.04 -3.86
CA GLU A 166 6.21 0.76 -5.07
C GLU A 166 6.59 2.20 -4.73
N THR A 167 7.67 2.66 -5.36
CA THR A 167 8.11 4.06 -5.36
C THR A 167 7.52 4.80 -6.55
N ASP A 168 7.92 6.04 -6.82
CA ASP A 168 7.30 6.83 -7.88
C ASP A 168 7.56 6.30 -9.29
N ASN A 169 8.67 5.57 -9.53
CA ASN A 169 9.03 5.08 -10.87
C ASN A 169 9.44 3.59 -10.89
N SER A 170 9.31 2.87 -9.78
CA SER A 170 9.78 1.50 -9.70
C SER A 170 9.11 0.70 -8.60
N LEU A 171 9.03 -0.61 -8.80
CA LEU A 171 8.59 -1.57 -7.80
C LEU A 171 9.80 -2.34 -7.26
N GLN A 172 9.92 -2.43 -5.94
CA GLN A 172 10.89 -3.30 -5.26
C GLN A 172 10.16 -4.49 -4.67
N VAL A 173 10.68 -5.70 -4.92
CA VAL A 173 10.22 -6.93 -4.27
C VAL A 173 11.43 -7.64 -3.69
N CYS A 174 11.41 -7.99 -2.41
CA CYS A 174 12.43 -8.85 -1.82
C CYS A 174 11.81 -10.09 -1.21
N ILE A 175 12.53 -11.21 -1.28
CA ILE A 175 12.17 -12.48 -0.65
C ILE A 175 13.34 -13.02 0.19
N HIS A 176 13.03 -13.77 1.24
CA HIS A 176 14.02 -14.47 2.05
C HIS A 176 13.49 -15.83 2.48
N ASN A 177 14.16 -16.88 2.04
CA ASN A 177 13.75 -18.26 2.26
C ASN A 177 14.48 -18.89 3.47
N GLU A 178 14.10 -18.46 4.67
CA GLU A 178 14.65 -19.00 5.90
C GLU A 178 13.68 -18.85 7.07
N MET A 179 13.75 -19.78 8.02
CA MET A 179 13.02 -19.61 9.28
C MET A 179 13.74 -18.60 10.18
N GLY A 180 12.98 -17.63 10.68
CA GLY A 180 13.48 -16.52 11.48
C GLY A 180 14.06 -15.37 10.64
N TYR A 181 14.88 -14.55 11.28
CA TYR A 181 15.57 -13.38 10.72
C TYR A 181 14.62 -12.30 10.20
N GLN A 182 13.41 -12.20 10.79
CA GLN A 182 12.39 -11.26 10.36
C GLN A 182 12.89 -9.81 10.38
N ASN A 183 13.51 -9.38 11.48
CA ASN A 183 13.94 -7.99 11.61
C ASN A 183 15.13 -7.70 10.68
N ALA A 184 16.06 -8.64 10.52
CA ALA A 184 17.15 -8.53 9.55
C ALA A 184 16.63 -8.36 8.11
N PHE A 185 15.69 -9.21 7.69
CA PHE A 185 15.07 -9.17 6.37
C PHE A 185 14.34 -7.84 6.12
N VAL A 186 13.47 -7.43 7.05
CA VAL A 186 12.74 -6.15 6.96
C VAL A 186 13.71 -4.96 6.92
N ALA A 187 14.79 -4.99 7.70
CA ALA A 187 15.78 -3.92 7.71
C ALA A 187 16.51 -3.80 6.35
N VAL A 188 16.88 -4.93 5.75
CA VAL A 188 17.53 -4.98 4.43
C VAL A 188 16.58 -4.49 3.34
N PHE A 189 15.34 -4.98 3.33
CA PHE A 189 14.30 -4.48 2.42
C PHE A 189 14.11 -2.96 2.54
N LYS A 190 13.96 -2.43 3.76
CA LYS A 190 13.83 -0.99 4.01
C LYS A 190 15.05 -0.22 3.51
N SER A 191 16.25 -0.77 3.68
CA SER A 191 17.47 -0.17 3.15
C SER A 191 17.50 -0.17 1.62
N PHE A 192 16.99 -1.23 0.99
CA PHE A 192 16.90 -1.36 -0.47
C PHE A 192 15.92 -0.33 -1.05
N VAL A 193 14.69 -0.26 -0.53
CA VAL A 193 13.67 0.73 -0.95
C VAL A 193 14.17 2.17 -0.79
N ARG A 194 14.85 2.48 0.32
CA ARG A 194 15.44 3.82 0.54
C ARG A 194 16.47 4.24 -0.50
N ALA A 195 17.15 3.28 -1.13
CA ALA A 195 18.09 3.61 -2.20
C ALA A 195 17.37 4.25 -3.40
N PHE A 196 16.12 3.86 -3.67
CA PHE A 196 15.30 4.39 -4.77
C PHE A 196 14.64 5.71 -4.39
N THR A 197 14.01 5.79 -3.21
CA THR A 197 13.32 7.03 -2.78
C THR A 197 14.29 8.20 -2.60
N ALA A 198 15.53 7.94 -2.17
CA ALA A 198 16.55 8.98 -2.06
C ALA A 198 17.10 9.45 -3.42
N ALA A 199 17.10 8.58 -4.43
CA ALA A 199 17.57 8.90 -5.77
C ALA A 199 16.56 9.76 -6.55
N GLN A 200 15.27 9.62 -6.22
CA GLN A 200 14.16 10.23 -6.96
C GLN A 200 13.17 10.92 -6.02
N PRO A 201 13.54 12.07 -5.44
CA PRO A 201 12.60 12.85 -4.65
C PRO A 201 11.47 13.35 -5.56
N SER A 202 10.24 13.27 -5.09
CA SER A 202 9.07 13.72 -5.84
C SER A 202 8.63 15.12 -5.39
N PRO A 203 8.10 15.95 -6.31
CA PRO A 203 7.80 17.36 -6.04
C PRO A 203 6.42 17.58 -5.40
N GLU A 204 5.80 16.55 -4.82
CA GLU A 204 4.45 16.69 -4.27
C GLU A 204 4.37 17.68 -3.11
N PHE A 205 3.33 18.51 -3.10
CA PHE A 205 3.04 19.39 -1.97
C PHE A 205 2.24 18.70 -0.87
N TYR A 206 1.58 17.58 -1.21
CA TYR A 206 0.87 16.73 -0.27
C TYR A 206 1.05 15.25 -0.62
N ARG A 207 1.25 14.43 0.42
CA ARG A 207 1.24 12.97 0.33
C ARG A 207 0.57 12.40 1.56
N SER A 208 -0.23 11.36 1.38
CA SER A 208 -0.80 10.57 2.46
C SER A 208 -0.66 9.08 2.17
N THR A 209 -0.48 8.30 3.22
CA THR A 209 -0.38 6.85 3.11
C THR A 209 -1.10 6.21 4.28
N TYR A 210 -2.01 5.32 3.95
CA TYR A 210 -2.89 4.66 4.90
C TYR A 210 -2.68 3.15 4.86
N GLN A 211 -2.63 2.55 6.03
CA GLN A 211 -2.84 1.12 6.19
C GLN A 211 -4.33 0.85 6.10
N VAL A 212 -4.73 -0.20 5.39
CA VAL A 212 -6.11 -0.65 5.31
C VAL A 212 -6.23 -1.99 6.04
N LEU A 213 -7.08 -2.00 7.07
CA LEU A 213 -7.42 -3.18 7.83
C LEU A 213 -8.80 -3.67 7.41
N ILE A 214 -8.92 -4.96 7.09
CA ILE A 214 -10.20 -5.62 6.85
C ILE A 214 -10.44 -6.57 7.99
N ASN A 215 -11.51 -6.35 8.76
CA ASN A 215 -11.80 -7.09 9.99
C ASN A 215 -10.58 -7.16 10.94
N ASP A 216 -9.94 -6.01 11.14
CA ASP A 216 -8.76 -5.80 12.00
C ASP A 216 -7.46 -6.51 11.54
N ILE A 217 -7.41 -7.02 10.31
CA ILE A 217 -6.21 -7.60 9.69
C ILE A 217 -5.63 -6.61 8.65
N PRO A 218 -4.32 -6.26 8.69
CA PRO A 218 -3.70 -5.34 7.74
C PRO A 218 -3.55 -6.02 6.37
N MET A 219 -4.54 -5.84 5.50
CA MET A 219 -4.63 -6.53 4.21
C MET A 219 -4.23 -5.66 3.02
N GLY A 220 -3.97 -4.37 3.22
CA GLY A 220 -3.56 -3.51 2.12
C GLY A 220 -3.18 -2.11 2.54
N PHE A 221 -2.90 -1.28 1.55
CA PHE A 221 -2.68 0.15 1.74
C PHE A 221 -3.38 0.96 0.67
N THR A 222 -3.58 2.24 0.96
CA THR A 222 -3.83 3.26 -0.05
C THR A 222 -2.82 4.40 0.13
N ARG A 223 -2.37 4.96 -0.98
CA ARG A 223 -1.50 6.13 -1.03
C ARG A 223 -2.10 7.16 -1.96
N GLU A 224 -1.91 8.42 -1.62
CA GLU A 224 -2.35 9.53 -2.45
C GLU A 224 -1.27 10.61 -2.44
N LYS A 225 -1.07 11.26 -3.58
CA LYS A 225 -0.16 12.39 -3.73
C LYS A 225 -0.73 13.46 -4.66
N TYR A 226 -0.40 14.72 -4.37
CA TYR A 226 -0.79 15.89 -5.14
C TYR A 226 0.42 16.70 -5.58
N ILE A 227 0.48 16.98 -6.89
CA ILE A 227 1.57 17.72 -7.52
C ILE A 227 0.94 18.88 -8.29
N GLU A 228 1.42 20.10 -8.06
CA GLU A 228 1.01 21.27 -8.83
C GLU A 228 1.86 21.35 -10.12
N ASP A 229 1.21 21.53 -11.26
CA ASP A 229 1.89 21.72 -12.54
C ASP A 229 2.25 23.19 -12.81
N SER A 230 2.71 23.49 -14.03
CA SER A 230 3.09 24.86 -14.39
C SER A 230 1.91 25.80 -14.64
N ASP A 231 0.72 25.26 -14.92
CA ASP A 231 -0.51 26.01 -15.19
C ASP A 231 -1.36 26.20 -13.90
N GLY A 232 -0.95 25.55 -12.81
CA GLY A 232 -1.60 25.57 -11.49
C GLY A 232 -2.60 24.42 -11.32
N ASP A 233 -2.72 23.53 -12.30
CA ASP A 233 -3.55 22.35 -12.19
C ASP A 233 -2.89 21.33 -11.26
N ILE A 234 -3.73 20.52 -10.61
CA ILE A 234 -3.31 19.55 -9.61
C ILE A 234 -3.35 18.16 -10.23
N GLU A 235 -2.18 17.58 -10.41
CA GLU A 235 -2.02 16.15 -10.68
C GLU A 235 -2.30 15.39 -9.39
N ILE A 236 -3.14 14.38 -9.49
CA ILE A 236 -3.56 13.54 -8.39
C ILE A 236 -3.28 12.09 -8.76
N VAL A 237 -2.55 11.39 -7.90
CA VAL A 237 -2.29 9.96 -8.04
C VAL A 237 -2.74 9.23 -6.78
N VAL A 238 -3.70 8.33 -6.93
CA VAL A 238 -4.19 7.44 -5.88
C VAL A 238 -3.81 6.01 -6.26
N GLY A 239 -3.10 5.31 -5.38
CA GLY A 239 -2.73 3.91 -5.59
C GLY A 239 -3.20 3.04 -4.45
N THR A 240 -3.74 1.87 -4.75
CA THR A 240 -4.13 0.87 -3.75
C THR A 240 -3.52 -0.48 -4.06
N ALA A 241 -3.23 -1.24 -3.01
CA ALA A 241 -2.72 -2.60 -3.13
C ALA A 241 -3.27 -3.45 -1.99
N PHE A 242 -3.83 -4.62 -2.31
CA PHE A 242 -4.51 -5.51 -1.38
C PHE A 242 -4.07 -6.97 -1.57
N MET A 243 -3.88 -7.66 -0.45
CA MET A 243 -3.75 -9.10 -0.34
C MET A 243 -4.76 -9.61 0.68
N ILE A 244 -5.80 -10.27 0.21
CA ILE A 244 -6.92 -10.75 1.01
C ILE A 244 -6.87 -12.28 1.04
N PRO A 245 -6.55 -12.91 2.19
CA PRO A 245 -6.65 -14.35 2.33
C PRO A 245 -8.09 -14.82 2.09
N VAL A 246 -8.28 -15.71 1.12
CA VAL A 246 -9.59 -16.30 0.82
C VAL A 246 -9.77 -17.59 1.63
N ASP A 247 -8.68 -18.33 1.80
CA ASP A 247 -8.58 -19.50 2.68
C ASP A 247 -7.15 -19.63 3.25
N GLU A 248 -6.85 -20.77 3.88
CA GLU A 248 -5.54 -21.06 4.50
C GLU A 248 -4.38 -21.08 3.49
N THR A 249 -4.66 -21.24 2.20
CA THR A 249 -3.69 -21.52 1.13
C THR A 249 -3.75 -20.53 -0.03
N SER A 250 -4.85 -19.79 -0.18
CA SER A 250 -5.07 -18.89 -1.32
C SER A 250 -5.25 -17.43 -0.89
N ILE A 251 -4.75 -16.52 -1.73
CA ILE A 251 -4.82 -15.07 -1.54
C ILE A 251 -5.37 -14.43 -2.81
N ALA A 252 -6.40 -13.61 -2.65
CA ALA A 252 -6.83 -12.67 -3.68
C ALA A 252 -5.92 -11.44 -3.66
N ARG A 253 -5.45 -11.01 -4.82
CA ARG A 253 -4.61 -9.83 -4.98
C ARG A 253 -5.32 -8.82 -5.85
N SER A 254 -5.26 -7.55 -5.45
CA SER A 254 -5.75 -6.44 -6.25
C SER A 254 -4.79 -5.26 -6.14
N ASP A 255 -4.41 -4.70 -7.27
CA ASP A 255 -3.66 -3.46 -7.36
C ASP A 255 -4.47 -2.50 -8.26
N SER A 256 -4.65 -1.25 -7.83
CA SER A 256 -5.30 -0.23 -8.65
C SER A 256 -4.55 1.10 -8.59
N VAL A 257 -4.61 1.83 -9.69
CA VAL A 257 -4.08 3.20 -9.76
C VAL A 257 -5.09 4.08 -10.47
N ALA A 258 -5.42 5.21 -9.84
CA ALA A 258 -6.18 6.29 -10.41
C ALA A 258 -5.27 7.51 -10.57
N PHE A 259 -5.25 8.06 -11.77
CA PHE A 259 -4.62 9.33 -12.11
C PHE A 259 -5.73 10.32 -12.45
N SER A 260 -5.65 11.54 -11.93
CA SER A 260 -6.59 12.59 -12.31
C SER A 260 -5.94 13.96 -12.32
N TRP A 261 -6.53 14.85 -13.11
CA TRP A 261 -6.19 16.25 -13.16
C TRP A 261 -7.35 17.07 -12.61
N SER A 262 -7.04 18.06 -11.79
CA SER A 262 -8.03 18.93 -11.19
C SER A 262 -7.63 20.40 -11.30
N ASN A 263 -8.61 21.28 -11.51
CA ASN A 263 -8.39 22.71 -11.36
C ASN A 263 -8.09 23.04 -9.88
N PRO A 264 -7.48 24.20 -9.56
CA PRO A 264 -7.25 24.65 -8.18
C PRO A 264 -8.48 24.71 -7.28
N ASP A 265 -9.68 24.81 -7.85
CA ASP A 265 -10.95 24.83 -7.11
C ASP A 265 -11.48 23.43 -6.76
N GLY A 266 -10.77 22.37 -7.13
CA GLY A 266 -11.17 20.99 -6.86
C GLY A 266 -12.09 20.37 -7.92
N SER A 267 -12.43 21.09 -8.99
CA SER A 267 -13.15 20.51 -10.11
C SER A 267 -12.24 19.60 -10.95
N LEU A 268 -12.77 18.44 -11.35
CA LEU A 268 -12.12 17.46 -12.20
C LEU A 268 -11.97 18.01 -13.62
N ILE A 269 -10.80 17.77 -14.23
CA ILE A 269 -10.52 18.03 -15.64
C ILE A 269 -10.66 16.74 -16.45
N ASN A 270 -9.95 15.69 -16.01
CA ASN A 270 -10.00 14.34 -16.56
C ASN A 270 -9.44 13.34 -15.53
N ALA A 271 -9.70 12.06 -15.74
CA ALA A 271 -9.09 10.98 -14.97
C ALA A 271 -8.92 9.71 -15.79
N SER A 272 -8.01 8.85 -15.35
CA SER A 272 -7.84 7.49 -15.81
C SER A 272 -7.65 6.56 -14.62
N GLU A 273 -8.24 5.37 -14.65
CA GLU A 273 -8.15 4.40 -13.57
C GLU A 273 -7.99 3.00 -14.15
N TYR A 274 -7.15 2.17 -13.54
CA TYR A 274 -7.07 0.75 -13.88
C TYR A 274 -6.93 -0.13 -12.65
N THR A 275 -7.39 -1.37 -12.77
CA THR A 275 -7.36 -2.38 -11.72
C THR A 275 -6.87 -3.70 -12.29
N ILE A 276 -5.92 -4.31 -11.58
CA ILE A 276 -5.38 -5.63 -11.89
C ILE A 276 -5.73 -6.54 -10.71
N GLU A 277 -6.57 -7.54 -10.96
CA GLU A 277 -6.89 -8.57 -9.98
C GLU A 277 -6.28 -9.90 -10.40
N ASN A 278 -5.59 -10.54 -9.48
CA ASN A 278 -4.96 -11.83 -9.68
C ASN A 278 -4.14 -11.93 -10.99
N SER A 279 -3.32 -10.90 -11.25
CA SER A 279 -2.46 -10.75 -12.42
C SER A 279 -3.22 -10.65 -13.74
N THR A 280 -4.49 -10.22 -13.69
CA THR A 280 -5.33 -9.97 -14.87
C THR A 280 -5.91 -8.57 -14.78
N MET A 281 -5.75 -7.77 -15.83
CA MET A 281 -6.44 -6.48 -15.96
C MET A 281 -7.95 -6.69 -15.93
N THR A 282 -8.63 -6.21 -14.89
CA THR A 282 -10.08 -6.35 -14.71
C THR A 282 -10.84 -5.11 -15.14
N SER A 283 -10.22 -3.94 -15.04
CA SER A 283 -10.79 -2.69 -15.55
C SER A 283 -9.72 -1.69 -15.95
N SER A 284 -10.03 -0.88 -16.96
CA SER A 284 -9.28 0.32 -17.33
C SER A 284 -10.25 1.32 -17.93
N PHE A 285 -10.28 2.55 -17.40
CA PHE A 285 -11.21 3.58 -17.82
C PHE A 285 -10.52 4.94 -17.91
N ASP A 286 -11.01 5.77 -18.81
CA ASP A 286 -10.67 7.18 -18.97
C ASP A 286 -11.97 7.99 -18.97
N ILE A 287 -11.99 9.11 -18.24
CA ILE A 287 -13.06 10.10 -18.25
C ILE A 287 -12.52 11.46 -18.69
N SER A 288 -13.25 12.14 -19.57
CA SER A 288 -12.93 13.49 -20.01
C SER A 288 -14.18 14.30 -20.35
N TYR A 289 -14.09 15.62 -20.25
CA TYR A 289 -15.17 16.53 -20.64
C TYR A 289 -14.99 16.98 -22.09
N VAL A 290 -15.87 16.52 -22.99
CA VAL A 290 -15.78 16.76 -24.44
C VAL A 290 -17.17 17.06 -24.98
N GLU A 291 -17.29 18.10 -25.82
CA GLU A 291 -18.56 18.48 -26.48
C GLU A 291 -19.73 18.72 -25.48
N ASP A 292 -19.45 19.44 -24.40
CA ASP A 292 -20.43 19.78 -23.34
C ASP A 292 -21.01 18.55 -22.60
N ALA A 293 -20.23 17.46 -22.52
CA ALA A 293 -20.59 16.28 -21.75
C ALA A 293 -19.36 15.50 -21.23
N TRP A 294 -19.56 14.76 -20.14
CA TRP A 294 -18.57 13.80 -19.65
C TRP A 294 -18.65 12.50 -20.45
N GLN A 295 -17.54 12.09 -21.03
CA GLN A 295 -17.41 10.83 -21.77
C GLN A 295 -16.47 9.89 -21.02
N VAL A 296 -16.93 8.66 -20.81
CA VAL A 296 -16.14 7.58 -20.23
C VAL A 296 -15.87 6.54 -21.31
N LYS A 297 -14.61 6.12 -21.45
CA LYS A 297 -14.18 5.05 -22.36
C LYS A 297 -13.30 4.08 -21.61
N GLY A 298 -13.31 2.81 -22.00
CA GLY A 298 -12.46 1.82 -21.35
C GLY A 298 -12.92 0.39 -21.54
N GLU A 299 -12.49 -0.48 -20.65
CA GLU A 299 -12.84 -1.88 -20.61
C GLU A 299 -13.20 -2.32 -19.19
N LEU A 300 -14.24 -3.14 -19.07
CA LEU A 300 -14.61 -3.85 -17.85
C LEU A 300 -14.66 -5.35 -18.15
N GLN A 301 -13.81 -6.12 -17.46
CA GLN A 301 -13.69 -7.57 -17.64
C GLN A 301 -13.49 -7.95 -19.13
N GLY A 302 -12.64 -7.18 -19.83
CA GLY A 302 -12.34 -7.34 -21.26
C GLY A 302 -13.48 -6.95 -22.21
N LYS A 303 -14.53 -6.27 -21.72
CA LYS A 303 -15.61 -5.73 -22.56
C LYS A 303 -15.47 -4.22 -22.66
N ALA A 304 -15.40 -3.71 -23.88
CA ALA A 304 -15.36 -2.28 -24.14
C ALA A 304 -16.61 -1.57 -23.59
N LEU A 305 -16.39 -0.41 -22.98
CA LEU A 305 -17.39 0.54 -22.51
C LEU A 305 -17.11 1.90 -23.17
N GLU A 306 -18.14 2.52 -23.72
CA GLU A 306 -18.11 3.91 -24.18
C GLU A 306 -19.47 4.52 -23.86
N ILE A 307 -19.48 5.55 -23.01
CA ILE A 307 -20.72 6.14 -22.50
C ILE A 307 -20.57 7.65 -22.26
N GLU A 308 -21.63 8.39 -22.57
CA GLU A 308 -21.82 9.77 -22.12
C GLU A 308 -22.58 9.74 -20.78
N LEU A 309 -22.02 10.36 -19.74
CA LEU A 309 -22.70 10.46 -18.45
C LEU A 309 -23.92 11.37 -18.55
N ALA A 310 -24.98 11.03 -17.80
CA ALA A 310 -26.17 11.87 -17.73
C ALA A 310 -25.92 13.22 -17.04
N HIS A 311 -24.95 13.27 -16.11
CA HIS A 311 -24.51 14.48 -15.43
C HIS A 311 -23.62 15.32 -16.36
N LYS A 312 -23.90 16.62 -16.46
CA LYS A 312 -23.20 17.54 -17.40
C LYS A 312 -22.43 18.65 -16.70
N ASP A 313 -22.70 18.89 -15.43
CA ASP A 313 -21.97 19.87 -14.64
C ASP A 313 -20.59 19.32 -14.24
N TRP A 314 -19.78 20.16 -13.59
CA TRP A 314 -18.47 19.75 -13.10
C TRP A 314 -18.57 18.56 -12.13
N LEU A 315 -17.48 17.80 -12.05
CA LEU A 315 -17.30 16.69 -11.12
C LEU A 315 -16.23 17.07 -10.11
N LEU A 316 -16.40 16.65 -8.86
CA LEU A 316 -15.43 16.85 -7.79
C LEU A 316 -14.30 15.83 -7.92
N SER A 317 -13.05 16.31 -7.88
CA SER A 317 -11.86 15.45 -7.79
C SER A 317 -11.60 15.02 -6.34
N SER A 318 -10.66 14.10 -6.09
CA SER A 318 -10.30 13.77 -4.71
C SER A 318 -9.67 14.98 -3.98
N TYR A 319 -8.89 15.81 -4.67
CA TYR A 319 -8.42 17.09 -4.13
C TYR A 319 -9.59 18.01 -3.76
N GLY A 320 -10.61 18.10 -4.61
CA GLY A 320 -11.84 18.82 -4.30
C GLY A 320 -12.54 18.29 -3.05
N SER A 321 -12.60 16.97 -2.85
CA SER A 321 -13.15 16.37 -1.62
C SER A 321 -12.39 16.81 -0.36
N TYR A 322 -11.07 17.01 -0.44
CA TYR A 322 -10.31 17.61 0.67
C TYR A 322 -10.69 19.06 0.90
N LEU A 323 -10.76 19.88 -0.16
CA LEU A 323 -11.15 21.28 -0.04
C LEU A 323 -12.53 21.44 0.59
N GLU A 324 -13.50 20.64 0.15
CA GLU A 324 -14.86 20.67 0.69
C GLU A 324 -14.93 20.18 2.13
N SER A 325 -14.14 19.16 2.49
CA SER A 325 -14.01 18.72 3.88
C SER A 325 -13.41 19.82 4.79
N VAL A 326 -12.40 20.54 4.31
CA VAL A 326 -11.80 21.68 5.02
C VAL A 326 -12.79 22.83 5.15
N ASN A 327 -13.48 23.19 4.07
CA ASN A 327 -14.50 24.23 4.07
C ASN A 327 -15.59 23.91 5.09
N LEU A 328 -16.07 22.67 5.10
CA LEU A 328 -17.10 22.23 6.02
C LEU A 328 -16.66 22.36 7.48
N LEU A 329 -15.50 21.79 7.84
CA LEU A 329 -14.93 21.81 9.20
C LEU A 329 -14.56 23.22 9.72
N ASN A 330 -14.52 24.22 8.84
CA ASN A 330 -14.20 25.61 9.16
C ASN A 330 -15.36 26.59 8.90
N SER A 331 -16.58 26.08 8.64
CA SER A 331 -17.78 26.89 8.39
C SER A 331 -18.89 26.58 9.39
N ASP A 332 -20.01 27.32 9.29
CA ASP A 332 -21.25 27.02 10.02
C ASP A 332 -22.15 26.03 9.24
N ASN A 333 -21.69 25.51 8.08
CA ASN A 333 -22.42 24.52 7.30
C ASN A 333 -22.14 23.12 7.85
N ASN A 334 -23.20 22.31 7.99
CA ASN A 334 -23.08 20.95 8.52
C ASN A 334 -23.06 19.88 7.42
N SER A 335 -23.34 20.23 6.17
CA SER A 335 -23.25 19.32 5.03
C SER A 335 -23.07 20.03 3.69
N GLY A 336 -22.43 19.36 2.72
CA GLY A 336 -22.39 19.72 1.31
C GLY A 336 -22.71 18.50 0.43
N SER A 337 -23.30 18.73 -0.75
CA SER A 337 -23.56 17.68 -1.76
C SER A 337 -22.88 18.04 -3.08
N PHE A 338 -22.21 17.05 -3.65
CA PHE A 338 -21.37 17.18 -4.84
C PHE A 338 -21.57 15.95 -5.74
N TYR A 339 -21.01 15.97 -6.95
CA TYR A 339 -21.00 14.82 -7.83
C TYR A 339 -19.57 14.41 -8.13
N MET A 340 -19.25 13.14 -7.97
CA MET A 340 -17.94 12.55 -8.25
C MET A 340 -18.08 11.44 -9.29
N TRP A 341 -16.98 11.11 -9.96
CA TRP A 341 -16.86 9.88 -10.75
C TRP A 341 -15.70 9.05 -10.23
N THR A 342 -15.93 7.75 -10.07
CA THR A 342 -14.93 6.73 -9.72
C THR A 342 -15.39 5.40 -10.30
N ALA A 343 -14.48 4.68 -10.95
CA ALA A 343 -14.85 3.44 -11.63
C ALA A 343 -15.27 2.34 -10.66
N ASP A 344 -14.70 2.33 -9.45
CA ASP A 344 -14.97 1.33 -8.41
C ASP A 344 -16.43 1.32 -7.93
N ALA A 345 -17.12 2.47 -7.95
CA ALA A 345 -18.50 2.56 -7.50
C ALA A 345 -19.50 2.39 -8.64
N ASP A 346 -19.36 3.14 -9.73
CA ASP A 346 -20.13 2.98 -10.96
C ASP A 346 -19.42 3.69 -12.12
N PRO A 347 -18.79 2.98 -13.07
CA PRO A 347 -18.08 3.62 -14.18
C PRO A 347 -19.05 4.29 -15.17
N THR A 348 -20.36 4.04 -15.07
CA THR A 348 -21.39 4.50 -16.01
C THR A 348 -22.16 5.73 -15.53
N ALA A 349 -21.89 6.22 -14.32
CA ALA A 349 -22.62 7.32 -13.72
C ALA A 349 -21.72 8.26 -12.91
N ALA A 350 -22.12 9.53 -12.83
CA ALA A 350 -21.66 10.41 -11.76
C ALA A 350 -22.49 10.10 -10.49
N ILE A 351 -21.82 10.04 -9.35
CA ILE A 351 -22.39 9.63 -8.08
C ILE A 351 -22.51 10.87 -7.19
N GLU A 352 -23.69 11.07 -6.61
CA GLU A 352 -23.87 12.10 -5.60
C GLU A 352 -23.09 11.70 -4.33
N VAL A 353 -22.24 12.61 -3.87
CA VAL A 353 -21.44 12.49 -2.65
C VAL A 353 -21.87 13.56 -1.67
N VAL A 354 -22.33 13.13 -0.51
CA VAL A 354 -22.71 14.03 0.58
C VAL A 354 -21.66 13.97 1.67
N ILE A 355 -21.01 15.11 1.94
CA ILE A 355 -20.06 15.26 3.05
C ILE A 355 -20.78 15.98 4.17
N SER A 356 -20.79 15.42 5.37
CA SER A 356 -21.46 15.99 6.54
C SER A 356 -20.56 15.98 7.77
N GLU A 357 -20.70 17.01 8.61
CA GLU A 357 -19.99 17.07 9.89
C GLU A 357 -20.75 16.24 10.93
N GLU A 358 -20.01 15.42 11.67
CA GLU A 358 -20.51 14.61 12.77
C GLU A 358 -19.72 14.92 14.06
N ALA A 359 -19.76 16.18 14.52
CA ALA A 359 -18.95 16.67 15.63
C ALA A 359 -19.04 15.83 16.93
N ASP A 360 -20.17 15.17 17.18
CA ASP A 360 -20.42 14.35 18.37
C ASP A 360 -20.16 12.84 18.16
N ASN A 361 -19.72 12.39 16.97
CA ASN A 361 -19.49 10.98 16.69
C ASN A 361 -18.07 10.56 17.16
N PRO A 362 -17.95 9.59 18.08
CA PRO A 362 -16.65 9.13 18.57
C PRO A 362 -15.82 8.37 17.52
N SER A 363 -16.41 8.00 16.38
CA SER A 363 -15.76 7.24 15.31
C SER A 363 -15.14 8.14 14.23
N GLY A 364 -15.46 9.44 14.24
CA GLY A 364 -14.95 10.44 13.30
C GLY A 364 -15.83 11.69 13.27
N ASN A 365 -15.27 12.80 12.80
CA ASN A 365 -15.96 14.10 12.74
C ASN A 365 -16.53 14.42 11.35
N LEU A 366 -16.32 13.56 10.36
CA LEU A 366 -16.90 13.66 9.02
C LEU A 366 -17.58 12.35 8.64
N LYS A 367 -18.68 12.47 7.91
CA LYS A 367 -19.37 11.36 7.25
C LYS A 367 -19.52 11.66 5.76
N ILE A 368 -19.11 10.69 4.95
CA ILE A 368 -19.21 10.72 3.49
C ILE A 368 -20.19 9.63 3.06
N ASP A 369 -21.30 10.04 2.45
CA ASP A 369 -22.25 9.14 1.79
C ASP A 369 -22.02 9.20 0.28
N MET A 370 -21.62 8.08 -0.33
CA MET A 370 -21.36 7.93 -1.76
C MET A 370 -22.14 6.73 -2.31
N GLY A 371 -23.38 6.97 -2.74
CA GLY A 371 -24.29 5.91 -3.17
C GLY A 371 -24.48 4.82 -2.09
N PRO A 372 -24.08 3.56 -2.32
CA PRO A 372 -24.19 2.49 -1.33
C PRO A 372 -23.06 2.49 -0.28
N LEU A 373 -22.03 3.33 -0.45
CA LEU A 373 -20.86 3.39 0.42
C LEU A 373 -21.03 4.51 1.45
N ILE A 374 -20.80 4.18 2.71
CA ILE A 374 -20.81 5.15 3.81
C ILE A 374 -19.48 5.05 4.53
N MET A 375 -18.78 6.17 4.63
CA MET A 375 -17.51 6.29 5.32
C MET A 375 -17.61 7.30 6.46
N THR A 376 -17.10 6.94 7.62
CA THR A 376 -16.87 7.89 8.72
C THR A 376 -15.38 8.16 8.81
N MET A 377 -14.99 9.42 8.87
CA MET A 377 -13.60 9.85 8.86
C MET A 377 -13.29 10.76 10.04
N GLN A 378 -12.10 10.60 10.60
CA GLN A 378 -11.52 11.52 11.57
C GLN A 378 -10.49 12.41 10.86
N SER A 379 -10.89 13.65 10.57
CA SER A 379 -10.03 14.67 9.97
C SER A 379 -9.66 15.76 10.97
N ASP A 380 -8.48 16.36 10.83
CA ASP A 380 -8.19 17.64 11.48
C ASP A 380 -8.79 18.82 10.69
N LYS A 381 -8.65 20.04 11.23
CA LYS A 381 -9.15 21.27 10.58
C LYS A 381 -8.43 21.64 9.28
N LYS A 382 -7.33 20.98 8.96
CA LYS A 382 -6.57 21.15 7.72
C LYS A 382 -6.92 20.07 6.69
N GLY A 383 -7.92 19.24 6.98
CA GLY A 383 -8.38 18.18 6.07
C GLY A 383 -7.55 16.92 6.15
N VAL A 384 -6.55 16.82 7.04
CA VAL A 384 -5.74 15.60 7.13
C VAL A 384 -6.54 14.52 7.84
N ILE A 385 -6.90 13.48 7.08
CA ILE A 385 -7.61 12.31 7.60
C ILE A 385 -6.62 11.42 8.34
N SER A 386 -6.90 11.15 9.62
CA SER A 386 -6.11 10.29 10.50
C SER A 386 -6.65 8.86 10.57
N LYS A 387 -7.97 8.71 10.41
CA LYS A 387 -8.67 7.44 10.39
C LYS A 387 -9.90 7.50 9.50
N GLY A 388 -10.19 6.44 8.76
CA GLY A 388 -11.46 6.21 8.07
C GLY A 388 -12.06 4.86 8.48
N VAL A 389 -13.39 4.76 8.48
CA VAL A 389 -14.11 3.51 8.71
C VAL A 389 -15.21 3.39 7.68
N MET A 390 -15.21 2.30 6.92
CA MET A 390 -16.28 1.92 6.02
C MET A 390 -16.88 0.60 6.48
N GLN A 391 -18.21 0.52 6.53
CA GLN A 391 -18.93 -0.71 6.84
C GLN A 391 -19.88 -1.05 5.71
N GLN A 392 -19.72 -2.24 5.13
CA GLN A 392 -20.61 -2.74 4.09
C GLN A 392 -20.96 -4.19 4.38
N GLY A 393 -22.22 -4.43 4.75
CA GLY A 393 -22.67 -5.76 5.17
C GLY A 393 -21.88 -6.27 6.39
N GLY A 394 -21.24 -7.42 6.25
CA GLY A 394 -20.39 -8.02 7.30
C GLY A 394 -18.92 -7.60 7.25
N LEU A 395 -18.53 -6.75 6.30
CA LEU A 395 -17.15 -6.29 6.14
C LEU A 395 -16.96 -4.93 6.83
N LYS A 396 -15.94 -4.84 7.68
CA LYS A 396 -15.44 -3.60 8.26
C LYS A 396 -14.06 -3.31 7.68
N MET A 397 -13.93 -2.15 7.06
CA MET A 397 -12.66 -1.63 6.57
C MET A 397 -12.25 -0.42 7.41
N ASP A 398 -11.09 -0.47 8.04
CA ASP A 398 -10.48 0.68 8.71
C ASP A 398 -9.30 1.18 7.88
N MET A 399 -9.24 2.49 7.66
CA MET A 399 -8.08 3.17 7.11
C MET A 399 -7.36 3.89 8.24
N VAL A 400 -6.06 3.69 8.39
CA VAL A 400 -5.25 4.30 9.47
C VAL A 400 -4.04 4.99 8.85
N LEU A 401 -3.87 6.28 9.15
CA LEU A 401 -2.77 7.07 8.61
C LEU A 401 -1.41 6.53 9.10
N MET A 402 -0.55 6.10 8.18
CA MET A 402 0.83 5.69 8.45
C MET A 402 1.80 6.86 8.28
N HIS A 403 1.60 7.66 7.23
CA HIS A 403 2.46 8.77 6.88
C HIS A 403 1.67 9.91 6.25
N SER A 404 2.03 11.15 6.54
CA SER A 404 1.56 12.32 5.81
C SER A 404 2.68 13.35 5.67
N HIS A 405 2.75 13.96 4.48
CA HIS A 405 3.61 15.07 4.15
C HIS A 405 2.76 16.24 3.65
N GLY A 406 3.08 17.46 4.10
CA GLY A 406 2.41 18.68 3.64
C GLY A 406 0.97 18.86 4.13
N THR A 407 0.19 19.64 3.41
CA THR A 407 -1.24 19.87 3.62
C THR A 407 -1.98 19.83 2.28
N PRO A 408 -3.20 19.28 2.22
CA PRO A 408 -3.97 19.15 0.97
C PRO A 408 -4.60 20.48 0.53
N THR A 409 -3.94 21.60 0.78
CA THR A 409 -4.36 22.96 0.45
C THR A 409 -3.12 23.77 0.05
N LEU A 410 -3.17 24.47 -1.08
CA LEU A 410 -2.10 25.36 -1.55
C LEU A 410 -2.07 26.70 -0.80
#